data_AF-X1VE58-F1
#
_entry.id   AF-X1VE58-F1
#
_cell.length_a   1.000
_cell.length_b   1.000
_cell.length_c   1.000
_cell.angle_alpha   90.00
_cell.angle_beta   90.00
_cell.angle_gamma   90.00
#
_symmetry.space_group_name_H-M   'P 1'
#
loop_
_entity.id
_entity.type
_entity.pdbx_description
1 polymer ?
#
loop_
_entity_poly.entity_id
_entity_poly.type
_entity_poly.pdbx_seq_one_letter_code
_entity_poly.pdbx_strand_id
1 'polypeptide(L)'
;KEKTPTFISEILSLSSLEIEDLGLTKEEISPLLSSYIQNKQSVVFFIDELINQTDLSEDDALYLQEILEDSRNMAREREKIKVTQLMAENFLGDQLSDEDKDILWYLTDDVTYVPDSKGNIEISFRLSGTPVITDRLNSSLFRGQIRSIILAFLMVFAMLAIQFKSFKIGFYSIIPLVLTVITAGGVMGVFHIPLNVSTMMVASIAIGAGIDYTIHFVSRYKNELKS
;
A
#
# COMPACT_ATOMS: atom_id res chain seq x y z
N LYS A 1 -22.27 -15.16 11.25
CA LYS A 1 -22.88 -15.09 12.60
C LYS A 1 -21.89 -15.75 13.55
N GLU A 2 -21.64 -15.15 14.71
CA GLU A 2 -20.62 -15.54 15.73
C GLU A 2 -19.18 -15.07 15.49
N LYS A 3 -18.90 -13.77 15.70
CA LYS A 3 -17.51 -13.30 15.90
C LYS A 3 -17.32 -12.38 17.12
N THR A 4 -18.39 -11.88 17.73
CA THR A 4 -18.32 -10.98 18.89
C THR A 4 -17.79 -11.61 20.20
N PRO A 5 -18.06 -12.90 20.54
CA PRO A 5 -17.60 -13.43 21.83
C PRO A 5 -16.09 -13.68 21.89
N THR A 6 -15.42 -13.95 20.76
CA THR A 6 -13.96 -14.20 20.74
C THR A 6 -13.15 -12.92 20.94
N PHE A 7 -13.56 -11.81 20.32
CA PHE A 7 -12.80 -10.56 20.36
C PHE A 7 -12.81 -9.92 21.76
N ILE A 8 -13.98 -9.85 22.40
CA ILE A 8 -14.10 -9.30 23.77
C ILE A 8 -13.38 -10.20 24.78
N SER A 9 -13.51 -11.53 24.64
CA SER A 9 -12.77 -12.45 25.51
C SER A 9 -11.25 -12.33 25.37
N GLU A 10 -10.75 -11.99 24.17
CA GLU A 10 -9.32 -11.79 23.95
C GLU A 10 -8.84 -10.49 24.63
N ILE A 11 -9.60 -9.40 24.56
CA ILE A 11 -9.29 -8.15 25.27
C ILE A 11 -9.21 -8.39 26.77
N LEU A 12 -10.21 -9.07 27.35
CA LEU A 12 -10.26 -9.38 28.78
C LEU A 12 -9.18 -10.39 29.19
N SER A 13 -8.72 -11.23 28.28
CA SER A 13 -7.59 -12.13 28.53
C SER A 13 -6.27 -11.38 28.56
N LEU A 14 -6.08 -10.38 27.70
CA LEU A 14 -4.86 -9.56 27.62
C LEU A 14 -4.72 -8.63 28.83
N SER A 15 -5.84 -8.11 29.32
CA SER A 15 -5.93 -7.21 30.50
C SER A 15 -6.21 -7.94 31.81
N SER A 16 -6.08 -9.27 31.82
CA SER A 16 -6.57 -10.09 32.94
C SER A 16 -5.88 -9.82 34.26
N LEU A 17 -4.57 -9.57 34.22
CA LEU A 17 -3.77 -9.34 35.42
C LEU A 17 -4.12 -8.00 36.05
N GLU A 18 -4.32 -6.98 35.22
CA GLU A 18 -4.66 -5.62 35.63
C GLU A 18 -6.09 -5.53 36.17
N ILE A 19 -7.04 -6.26 35.55
CA ILE A 19 -8.41 -6.39 36.07
C ILE A 19 -8.41 -7.04 37.46
N GLU A 20 -7.63 -8.11 37.64
CA GLU A 20 -7.52 -8.81 38.93
C GLU A 20 -6.81 -7.96 40.00
N ASP A 21 -5.81 -7.17 39.64
CA ASP A 21 -5.09 -6.25 40.55
C ASP A 21 -5.99 -5.13 41.09
N LEU A 22 -6.97 -4.71 40.29
CA LEU A 22 -8.03 -3.78 40.70
C LEU A 22 -9.17 -4.45 41.50
N GLY A 23 -9.06 -5.76 41.78
CA GLY A 23 -10.05 -6.51 42.55
C GLY A 23 -11.33 -6.86 41.78
N LEU A 24 -11.29 -6.80 40.45
CA LEU A 24 -12.43 -7.08 39.57
C LEU A 24 -12.29 -8.43 38.88
N THR A 25 -13.38 -8.90 38.31
CA THR A 25 -13.43 -10.12 37.49
C THR A 25 -13.76 -9.82 36.03
N LYS A 26 -13.33 -10.71 35.13
CA LYS A 26 -13.63 -10.59 33.69
C LYS A 26 -15.13 -10.59 33.43
N GLU A 27 -15.89 -11.34 34.23
CA GLU A 27 -17.34 -11.43 34.13
C GLU A 27 -18.03 -10.10 34.44
N GLU A 28 -17.48 -9.30 35.36
CA GLU A 28 -18.00 -7.97 35.71
C GLU A 28 -17.72 -6.94 34.60
N ILE A 29 -16.54 -7.00 33.98
CA ILE A 29 -16.13 -6.05 32.94
C ILE A 29 -16.69 -6.42 31.56
N SER A 30 -16.90 -7.71 31.27
CA SER A 30 -17.38 -8.19 29.97
C SER A 30 -18.65 -7.49 29.44
N PRO A 31 -19.75 -7.34 30.22
CA PRO A 31 -20.95 -6.66 29.72
C PRO A 31 -20.73 -5.16 29.47
N LEU A 32 -19.93 -4.49 30.32
CA LEU A 32 -19.58 -3.08 30.20
C LEU A 32 -18.77 -2.82 28.93
N LEU A 33 -17.71 -3.61 28.73
CA LEU A 33 -16.86 -3.54 27.55
C LEU A 33 -17.64 -3.87 26.26
N SER A 34 -18.59 -4.81 26.34
CA SER A 34 -19.48 -5.14 25.22
C SER A 34 -20.37 -3.97 24.84
N SER A 35 -20.97 -3.28 25.81
CA SER A 35 -21.79 -2.09 25.57
C SER A 35 -20.96 -0.96 24.97
N TYR A 36 -19.79 -0.69 25.54
CA TYR A 36 -18.87 0.34 25.07
C TYR A 36 -18.50 0.16 23.59
N ILE A 37 -18.10 -1.06 23.21
CA ILE A 37 -17.67 -1.38 21.85
C ILE A 37 -18.85 -1.40 20.87
N GLN A 38 -19.97 -2.03 21.23
CA GLN A 38 -21.11 -2.20 20.31
C GLN A 38 -21.87 -0.90 20.08
N ASN A 39 -22.06 -0.10 21.12
CA ASN A 39 -22.82 1.15 21.06
C ASN A 39 -21.95 2.36 20.68
N LYS A 40 -20.63 2.17 20.51
CA LYS A 40 -19.65 3.25 20.26
C LYS A 40 -19.83 4.40 21.26
N GLN A 41 -19.97 4.06 22.52
CA GLN A 41 -20.09 5.06 23.59
C GLN A 41 -18.81 5.90 23.68
N SER A 42 -18.94 7.11 24.21
CA SER A 42 -17.77 7.93 24.49
C SER A 42 -16.95 7.32 25.62
N VAL A 43 -15.63 7.54 25.59
CA VAL A 43 -14.70 7.13 26.66
C VAL A 43 -15.18 7.63 28.02
N VAL A 44 -15.64 8.89 28.08
CA VAL A 44 -16.18 9.51 29.29
C VAL A 44 -17.37 8.73 29.85
N PHE A 45 -18.31 8.33 28.98
CA PHE A 45 -19.48 7.56 29.40
C PHE A 45 -19.09 6.17 29.92
N PHE A 46 -18.09 5.54 29.31
CA PHE A 46 -17.60 4.24 29.76
C PHE A 46 -16.91 4.30 31.12
N ILE A 47 -16.11 5.35 31.37
CA ILE A 47 -15.49 5.59 32.69
C ILE A 47 -16.57 5.82 33.75
N ASP A 48 -17.58 6.64 33.44
CA ASP A 48 -18.72 6.86 34.34
C ASP A 48 -19.46 5.54 34.64
N GLU A 49 -19.60 4.67 33.64
CA GLU A 49 -20.26 3.37 33.80
C GLU A 49 -19.40 2.40 34.63
N LEU A 50 -18.07 2.42 34.48
CA LEU A 50 -17.13 1.71 35.34
C LEU A 50 -17.28 2.17 36.79
N ILE A 51 -17.16 3.47 37.08
CA ILE A 51 -17.24 4.00 38.45
C ILE A 51 -18.61 3.71 39.11
N ASN A 52 -19.69 3.69 38.34
CA ASN A 52 -21.03 3.46 38.89
C ASN A 52 -21.36 1.97 39.09
N GLN A 53 -20.80 1.07 38.27
CA GLN A 53 -21.09 -0.37 38.34
C GLN A 53 -19.99 -1.17 39.03
N THR A 54 -18.82 -0.58 39.20
CA THR A 54 -17.68 -1.13 39.93
C THR A 54 -17.28 -0.10 41.00
N ASP A 55 -16.92 -0.55 42.20
CA ASP A 55 -16.55 0.34 43.32
C ASP A 55 -15.15 0.96 43.15
N LEU A 56 -14.79 1.31 41.91
CA LEU A 56 -13.50 1.86 41.52
C LEU A 56 -13.41 3.34 41.83
N SER A 57 -12.20 3.79 42.16
CA SER A 57 -11.89 5.22 42.15
C SER A 57 -11.84 5.76 40.71
N GLU A 58 -11.94 7.08 40.57
CA GLU A 58 -11.80 7.74 39.26
C GLU A 58 -10.44 7.44 38.62
N ASP A 59 -9.38 7.42 39.42
CA ASP A 59 -8.02 7.11 38.95
C ASP A 59 -7.90 5.65 38.48
N ASP A 60 -8.51 4.70 39.19
CA ASP A 60 -8.49 3.28 38.84
C ASP A 60 -9.34 2.99 37.59
N ALA A 61 -10.47 3.68 37.44
CA ALA A 61 -11.33 3.56 36.25
C ALA A 61 -10.64 4.13 34.99
N LEU A 62 -9.91 5.24 35.13
CA LEU A 62 -9.08 5.80 34.06
C LEU A 62 -7.96 4.84 33.66
N TYR A 63 -7.25 4.27 34.66
CA TYR A 63 -6.20 3.29 34.43
C TYR A 63 -6.75 2.04 33.72
N LEU A 64 -7.86 1.48 34.20
CA LEU A 64 -8.48 0.32 33.58
C LEU A 64 -8.93 0.61 32.14
N GLN A 65 -9.47 1.80 31.88
CA GLN A 65 -9.87 2.20 30.53
C GLN A 65 -8.68 2.23 29.57
N GLU A 66 -7.53 2.77 29.99
CA GLU A 66 -6.30 2.79 29.20
C GLU A 66 -5.83 1.37 28.87
N ILE A 67 -5.76 0.48 29.87
CA ILE A 67 -5.37 -0.92 29.68
C ILE A 67 -6.33 -1.65 28.73
N LEU A 68 -7.63 -1.42 28.86
CA LEU A 68 -8.63 -2.02 27.96
C LEU A 68 -8.53 -1.47 26.54
N GLU A 69 -8.22 -0.19 26.37
CA GLU A 69 -8.00 0.46 25.07
C GLU A 69 -6.77 -0.12 24.37
N ASP A 70 -5.67 -0.32 25.10
CA ASP A 70 -4.44 -0.93 24.61
C ASP A 70 -4.65 -2.41 24.27
N SER A 71 -5.29 -3.16 25.17
CA SER A 71 -5.64 -4.57 24.93
C SER A 71 -6.56 -4.73 23.72
N ARG A 72 -7.49 -3.78 23.51
CA ARG A 72 -8.34 -3.71 22.31
C ARG A 72 -7.51 -3.46 21.06
N ASN A 73 -6.53 -2.56 21.12
CA ASN A 73 -5.64 -2.31 19.98
C ASN A 73 -4.80 -3.56 19.65
N MET A 74 -4.27 -4.25 20.66
CA MET A 74 -3.52 -5.50 20.47
C MET A 74 -4.39 -6.63 19.88
N ALA A 75 -5.60 -6.84 20.42
CA ALA A 75 -6.55 -7.82 19.89
C ALA A 75 -6.94 -7.51 18.43
N ARG A 76 -7.06 -6.21 18.08
CA ARG A 76 -7.31 -5.79 16.69
C ARG A 76 -6.16 -6.19 15.77
N GLU A 77 -4.91 -5.96 16.14
CA GLU A 77 -3.76 -6.36 15.31
C GLU A 77 -3.69 -7.88 15.12
N ARG A 78 -3.98 -8.66 16.16
CA ARG A 78 -4.00 -10.14 16.06
C ARG A 78 -5.10 -10.66 15.13
N GLU A 79 -6.32 -10.15 15.24
CA GLU A 79 -7.42 -10.57 14.36
C GLU A 79 -7.14 -10.17 12.91
N LYS A 80 -6.48 -9.03 12.65
CA LYS A 80 -6.03 -8.67 11.29
C LYS A 80 -5.11 -9.74 10.70
N ILE A 81 -4.05 -10.10 11.42
CA ILE A 81 -3.07 -11.09 10.96
C ILE A 81 -3.75 -12.44 10.70
N LYS A 82 -4.64 -12.86 11.60
CA LYS A 82 -5.40 -14.10 11.47
C LYS A 82 -6.29 -14.10 10.23
N VAL A 83 -7.00 -13.01 9.95
CA VAL A 83 -7.84 -12.88 8.75
C VAL A 83 -6.98 -12.89 7.48
N THR A 84 -5.86 -12.16 7.48
CA THR A 84 -4.91 -12.15 6.36
C THR A 84 -4.34 -13.55 6.10
N GLN A 85 -3.96 -14.28 7.15
CA GLN A 85 -3.49 -15.66 7.05
C GLN A 85 -4.55 -16.55 6.40
N LEU A 86 -5.78 -16.54 6.94
CA LEU A 86 -6.88 -17.36 6.40
C LEU A 86 -7.17 -17.05 4.93
N MET A 87 -7.09 -15.79 4.52
CA MET A 87 -7.32 -15.42 3.13
C MET A 87 -6.16 -15.86 2.23
N ALA A 88 -4.91 -15.69 2.68
CA ALA A 88 -3.73 -16.12 1.96
C ALA A 88 -3.71 -17.65 1.79
N GLU A 89 -4.02 -18.42 2.83
CA GLU A 89 -4.15 -19.88 2.76
C GLU A 89 -5.28 -20.31 1.81
N ASN A 90 -6.43 -19.66 1.88
CA ASN A 90 -7.53 -19.92 0.95
C ASN A 90 -7.18 -19.59 -0.51
N PHE A 91 -6.34 -18.58 -0.74
CA PHE A 91 -5.90 -18.19 -2.07
C PHE A 91 -4.82 -19.12 -2.63
N LEU A 92 -3.86 -19.51 -1.79
CA LEU A 92 -2.76 -20.41 -2.14
C LEU A 92 -3.23 -21.87 -2.24
N GLY A 93 -4.31 -22.23 -1.55
CA GLY A 93 -4.80 -23.61 -1.43
C GLY A 93 -3.95 -24.48 -0.51
N ASP A 94 -2.95 -23.88 0.16
CA ASP A 94 -1.99 -24.52 1.05
C ASP A 94 -1.87 -23.73 2.36
N GLN A 95 -1.51 -24.42 3.44
CA GLN A 95 -1.23 -23.78 4.72
C GLN A 95 0.11 -23.06 4.70
N LEU A 96 0.15 -21.85 5.27
CA LEU A 96 1.37 -21.06 5.38
C LEU A 96 2.31 -21.71 6.42
N SER A 97 3.60 -21.73 6.10
CA SER A 97 4.65 -22.09 7.07
C SER A 97 4.71 -21.07 8.20
N ASP A 98 5.25 -21.44 9.35
CA ASP A 98 5.41 -20.51 10.47
C ASP A 98 6.30 -19.31 10.12
N GLU A 99 7.32 -19.51 9.26
CA GLU A 99 8.14 -18.42 8.72
C GLU A 99 7.36 -17.45 7.81
N ASP A 100 6.39 -17.97 7.04
CA ASP A 100 5.58 -17.14 6.14
C ASP A 100 4.55 -16.31 6.90
N LYS A 101 4.10 -16.79 8.07
CA LYS A 101 3.17 -16.08 8.95
C LYS A 101 3.80 -14.82 9.53
N ASP A 102 5.10 -14.85 9.83
CA ASP A 102 5.82 -13.68 10.36
C ASP A 102 5.86 -12.52 9.36
N ILE A 103 5.88 -12.82 8.06
CA ILE A 103 5.85 -11.81 6.99
C ILE A 103 4.51 -11.07 6.98
N LEU A 104 3.41 -11.71 7.37
CA LEU A 104 2.07 -11.09 7.40
C LEU A 104 2.01 -9.90 8.36
N TRP A 105 2.84 -9.90 9.41
CA TRP A 105 2.98 -8.80 10.35
C TRP A 105 3.49 -7.52 9.67
N TYR A 106 4.39 -7.66 8.69
CA TYR A 106 4.98 -6.54 7.95
C TYR A 106 4.15 -6.07 6.74
N LEU A 107 3.11 -6.82 6.37
CA LEU A 107 2.27 -6.55 5.18
C LEU A 107 0.91 -5.93 5.52
N THR A 108 0.63 -5.69 6.80
CA THR A 108 -0.68 -5.27 7.29
C THR A 108 -0.57 -3.90 7.99
N ASP A 109 -0.48 -2.82 7.23
CA ASP A 109 -0.21 -1.48 7.79
C ASP A 109 -1.46 -0.58 7.96
N ASP A 110 -2.60 -0.86 7.29
CA ASP A 110 -3.77 0.04 7.36
C ASP A 110 -5.12 -0.70 7.34
N VAL A 111 -6.00 -0.35 8.29
CA VAL A 111 -7.40 -0.79 8.31
C VAL A 111 -8.29 0.44 8.27
N THR A 112 -9.01 0.59 7.17
CA THR A 112 -10.17 1.46 7.11
C THR A 112 -11.37 0.76 7.72
N TYR A 113 -11.89 1.31 8.81
CA TYR A 113 -13.14 0.85 9.44
C TYR A 113 -14.31 1.49 8.70
N VAL A 114 -15.12 0.70 8.00
CA VAL A 114 -16.44 1.13 7.54
C VAL A 114 -17.47 0.48 8.44
N PRO A 115 -18.00 1.19 9.45
CA PRO A 115 -19.09 0.65 10.24
C PRO A 115 -20.37 0.65 9.41
N ASP A 116 -20.88 -0.53 9.05
CA ASP A 116 -22.27 -0.66 8.64
C ASP A 116 -23.17 -0.34 9.85
N SER A 117 -24.29 0.33 9.56
CA SER A 117 -25.42 0.70 10.42
C SER A 117 -26.00 -0.42 11.30
N LYS A 118 -25.50 -1.66 11.18
CA LYS A 118 -25.91 -2.86 11.92
C LYS A 118 -24.84 -3.44 12.85
N GLY A 119 -23.71 -2.76 13.05
CA GLY A 119 -22.66 -3.20 13.98
C GLY A 119 -21.81 -4.38 13.48
N ASN A 120 -21.90 -4.73 12.20
CA ASN A 120 -20.97 -5.67 11.58
C ASN A 120 -19.65 -4.94 11.27
N ILE A 121 -18.57 -5.41 11.87
CA ILE A 121 -17.21 -4.93 11.59
C ILE A 121 -16.78 -5.59 10.28
N GLU A 122 -16.97 -4.91 9.15
CA GLU A 122 -16.40 -5.33 7.89
C GLU A 122 -14.93 -4.88 7.86
N ILE A 123 -14.03 -5.83 8.13
CA ILE A 123 -12.59 -5.57 8.13
C ILE A 123 -12.14 -5.49 6.66
N SER A 124 -12.11 -4.29 6.10
CA SER A 124 -11.39 -4.05 4.85
C SER A 124 -9.91 -3.88 5.17
N PHE A 125 -9.11 -4.89 4.85
CA PHE A 125 -7.66 -4.81 4.90
C PHE A 125 -7.16 -4.26 3.56
N ARG A 126 -6.19 -3.37 3.60
CA ARG A 126 -5.45 -2.95 2.42
C ARG A 126 -4.06 -3.52 2.56
N LEU A 127 -3.73 -4.53 1.74
CA LEU A 127 -2.38 -5.10 1.72
C LEU A 127 -1.39 -3.96 1.42
N SER A 128 -0.65 -3.55 2.45
CA SER A 128 0.23 -2.39 2.42
C SER A 128 1.55 -2.83 3.04
N GLY A 129 2.59 -2.71 2.25
CA GLY A 129 3.96 -3.00 2.61
C GLY A 129 4.85 -2.39 1.54
N THR A 130 6.12 -2.14 1.87
CA THR A 130 7.10 -1.62 0.90
C THR A 130 7.07 -2.37 -0.44
N PRO A 131 6.91 -3.71 -0.52
CA PRO A 131 6.85 -4.41 -1.81
C PRO A 131 5.63 -4.04 -2.65
N VAL A 132 4.44 -3.93 -2.06
CA VAL A 132 3.18 -3.63 -2.77
C VAL A 132 3.13 -2.17 -3.22
N ILE A 133 3.64 -1.26 -2.39
CA ILE A 133 3.75 0.16 -2.73
C ILE A 133 4.79 0.32 -3.85
N THR A 134 5.95 -0.32 -3.74
CA THR A 134 6.98 -0.27 -4.79
C THR A 134 6.49 -0.89 -6.11
N ASP A 135 5.71 -1.97 -6.09
CA ASP A 135 5.13 -2.56 -7.31
C ASP A 135 4.08 -1.64 -7.96
N ARG A 136 3.18 -1.05 -7.17
CA ARG A 136 2.19 -0.06 -7.68
C ARG A 136 2.85 1.21 -8.20
N LEU A 137 3.91 1.68 -7.54
CA LEU A 137 4.72 2.81 -8.00
C LEU A 137 5.44 2.47 -9.29
N ASN A 138 6.14 1.33 -9.35
CA ASN A 138 6.85 0.87 -10.55
C ASN A 138 5.88 0.70 -11.73
N SER A 139 4.72 0.07 -11.54
CA SER A 139 3.75 -0.13 -12.62
C SER A 139 3.10 1.18 -13.10
N SER A 140 2.85 2.13 -12.21
CA SER A 140 2.32 3.45 -12.57
C SER A 140 3.35 4.28 -13.32
N LEU A 141 4.60 4.24 -12.88
CA LEU A 141 5.72 4.87 -13.57
C LEU A 141 5.98 4.22 -14.92
N PHE A 142 5.92 2.89 -15.02
CA PHE A 142 6.11 2.16 -16.28
C PHE A 142 5.12 2.63 -17.35
N ARG A 143 3.84 2.76 -16.97
CA ARG A 143 2.81 3.36 -17.83
C ARG A 143 3.14 4.82 -18.18
N GLY A 144 3.65 5.60 -17.22
CA GLY A 144 4.10 6.97 -17.45
C GLY A 144 5.23 7.07 -18.47
N GLN A 145 6.26 6.23 -18.34
CA GLN A 145 7.42 6.19 -19.23
C GLN A 145 7.02 5.84 -20.67
N ILE A 146 6.17 4.82 -20.86
CA ILE A 146 5.65 4.46 -22.18
C ILE A 146 4.89 5.65 -22.79
N ARG A 147 4.02 6.32 -22.02
CA ARG A 147 3.30 7.51 -22.49
C ARG A 147 4.25 8.64 -22.89
N SER A 148 5.28 8.91 -22.09
CA SER A 148 6.29 9.93 -22.39
C SER A 148 7.08 9.62 -23.65
N ILE A 149 7.48 8.35 -23.83
CA ILE A 149 8.18 7.90 -25.05
C ILE A 149 7.29 8.08 -26.27
N ILE A 150 6.02 7.65 -26.22
CA ILE A 150 5.06 7.83 -27.32
C ILE A 150 4.86 9.32 -27.63
N LEU A 151 4.70 10.17 -26.61
CA LEU A 151 4.55 11.60 -26.80
C LEU A 151 5.80 12.23 -27.43
N ALA A 152 6.99 11.80 -27.02
CA ALA A 152 8.25 12.24 -27.62
C ALA A 152 8.34 11.82 -29.10
N PHE A 153 7.98 10.57 -29.45
CA PHE A 153 7.90 10.12 -30.84
C PHE A 153 6.97 11.02 -31.67
N LEU A 154 5.78 11.33 -31.16
CA LEU A 154 4.81 12.18 -31.86
C LEU A 154 5.31 13.61 -32.01
N MET A 155 5.91 14.19 -30.96
CA MET A 155 6.49 15.54 -30.98
C MET A 155 7.61 15.66 -32.01
N VAL A 156 8.57 14.72 -32.00
CA VAL A 156 9.70 14.71 -32.94
C VAL A 156 9.22 14.51 -34.37
N PHE A 157 8.30 13.58 -34.59
CA PHE A 157 7.69 13.36 -35.89
C PHE A 157 7.00 14.62 -36.41
N ALA A 158 6.18 15.26 -35.59
CA ALA A 158 5.47 16.49 -35.96
C ALA A 158 6.45 17.63 -36.28
N MET A 159 7.45 17.84 -35.43
CA MET A 159 8.46 18.89 -35.60
C MET A 159 9.24 18.71 -36.91
N LEU A 160 9.70 17.50 -37.22
CA LEU A 160 10.46 17.23 -38.45
C LEU A 160 9.57 17.19 -39.69
N ALA A 161 8.34 16.71 -39.58
CA ALA A 161 7.37 16.77 -40.66
C ALA A 161 7.05 18.22 -41.06
N ILE A 162 6.89 19.12 -40.08
CA ILE A 162 6.68 20.56 -40.30
C ILE A 162 7.94 21.20 -40.89
N GLN A 163 9.11 20.98 -40.26
CA GLN A 163 10.39 21.59 -40.69
C GLN A 163 10.72 21.26 -42.14
N PHE A 164 10.47 20.02 -42.56
CA PHE A 164 10.80 19.55 -43.90
C PHE A 164 9.62 19.52 -44.87
N LYS A 165 8.43 19.95 -44.42
CA LYS A 165 7.17 19.90 -45.19
C LYS A 165 6.93 18.55 -45.87
N SER A 166 7.38 17.46 -45.24
CA SER A 166 7.36 16.12 -45.85
C SER A 166 7.23 15.04 -44.78
N PHE A 167 6.10 14.33 -44.81
CA PHE A 167 5.81 13.22 -43.90
C PHE A 167 6.77 12.04 -44.06
N LYS A 168 7.34 11.84 -45.27
CA LYS A 168 8.33 10.77 -45.52
C LYS A 168 9.58 10.96 -44.68
N ILE A 169 10.04 12.20 -44.54
CA ILE A 169 11.25 12.54 -43.78
C ILE A 169 11.00 12.39 -42.27
N GLY A 170 9.80 12.75 -41.81
CA GLY A 170 9.35 12.46 -40.45
C GLY A 170 9.38 10.96 -40.15
N PHE A 171 8.94 10.10 -41.08
CA PHE A 171 8.99 8.65 -40.85
C PHE A 171 10.42 8.11 -40.71
N TYR A 172 11.35 8.55 -41.57
CA TYR A 172 12.76 8.15 -41.45
C TYR A 172 13.41 8.60 -40.14
N SER A 173 12.94 9.71 -39.55
CA SER A 173 13.46 10.19 -38.26
C SER A 173 13.03 9.35 -37.05
N ILE A 174 11.98 8.53 -37.18
CA ILE A 174 11.56 7.59 -36.14
C ILE A 174 12.58 6.45 -35.97
N ILE A 175 13.27 6.06 -37.06
CA ILE A 175 14.20 4.92 -37.07
C ILE A 175 15.30 5.06 -36.00
N PRO A 176 16.11 6.14 -35.96
CA PRO A 176 17.16 6.28 -34.96
C PRO A 176 16.59 6.51 -33.54
N LEU A 177 15.37 7.03 -33.44
CA LEU A 177 14.68 7.19 -32.16
C LEU A 177 14.27 5.84 -31.56
N VAL A 178 13.72 4.93 -32.38
CA VAL A 178 13.44 3.54 -32.00
C VAL A 178 14.74 2.82 -31.63
N LEU A 179 15.82 3.02 -32.40
CA LEU A 179 17.12 2.42 -32.11
C LEU A 179 17.65 2.82 -30.73
N THR A 180 17.47 4.09 -30.33
CA THR A 180 17.88 4.59 -29.00
C THR A 180 17.11 3.88 -27.88
N VAL A 181 15.78 3.77 -28.01
CA VAL A 181 14.92 3.11 -27.02
C VAL A 181 15.22 1.62 -26.90
N ILE A 182 15.38 0.93 -28.04
CA ILE A 182 15.73 -0.50 -28.08
C ILE A 182 17.12 -0.73 -27.46
N THR A 183 18.09 0.14 -27.74
CA THR A 183 19.44 -0.02 -27.17
C THR A 183 19.41 0.19 -25.66
N ALA A 184 18.71 1.20 -25.16
CA ALA A 184 18.57 1.45 -23.73
C ALA A 184 17.88 0.28 -23.00
N GLY A 185 16.74 -0.19 -23.53
CA GLY A 185 16.02 -1.34 -22.97
C GLY A 185 16.77 -2.66 -23.12
N GLY A 186 17.47 -2.86 -24.24
CA GLY A 186 18.26 -4.05 -24.53
C GLY A 186 19.46 -4.18 -23.61
N VAL A 187 20.17 -3.08 -23.33
CA VAL A 187 21.25 -3.05 -22.32
C VAL A 187 20.68 -3.43 -20.96
N MET A 188 19.56 -2.86 -20.53
CA MET A 188 18.92 -3.22 -19.26
C MET A 188 18.56 -4.71 -19.19
N GLY A 189 18.04 -5.27 -20.28
CA GLY A 189 17.71 -6.69 -20.38
C GLY A 189 18.94 -7.60 -20.30
N VAL A 190 20.02 -7.26 -21.01
CA VAL A 190 21.26 -8.07 -21.01
C VAL A 190 21.96 -8.05 -19.65
N PHE A 191 22.01 -6.89 -19.00
CA PHE A 191 22.65 -6.73 -17.69
C PHE A 191 21.75 -7.08 -16.50
N HIS A 192 20.53 -7.60 -16.74
CA HIS A 192 19.54 -7.92 -15.71
C HIS A 192 19.27 -6.75 -14.75
N ILE A 193 19.31 -5.52 -15.26
CA ILE A 193 19.07 -4.32 -14.46
C ILE A 193 17.57 -4.22 -14.22
N PRO A 194 17.09 -4.31 -12.97
CA PRO A 194 15.67 -4.29 -12.68
C PRO A 194 15.09 -2.92 -13.04
N LEU A 195 13.96 -2.93 -13.74
CA LEU A 195 13.18 -1.73 -14.07
C LEU A 195 12.51 -1.21 -12.79
N ASN A 196 13.19 -0.29 -12.12
CA ASN A 196 12.70 0.42 -10.94
C ASN A 196 12.72 1.95 -11.15
N VAL A 197 12.12 2.67 -10.21
CA VAL A 197 12.02 4.14 -10.23
C VAL A 197 13.33 4.84 -10.61
N SER A 198 14.45 4.44 -10.02
CA SER A 198 15.76 5.06 -10.28
C SER A 198 16.26 4.80 -11.70
N THR A 199 16.20 3.55 -12.16
CA THR A 199 16.63 3.18 -13.52
C THR A 199 15.77 3.82 -14.60
N MET A 200 14.48 4.03 -14.32
CA MET A 200 13.56 4.67 -15.25
C MET A 200 13.84 6.16 -15.41
N MET A 201 14.18 6.86 -14.33
CA MET A 201 14.60 8.26 -14.42
C MET A 201 15.86 8.41 -15.27
N VAL A 202 16.87 7.56 -15.02
CA VAL A 202 18.10 7.55 -15.81
C VAL A 202 17.82 7.21 -17.27
N ALA A 203 16.97 6.21 -17.55
CA ALA A 203 16.56 5.85 -18.91
C ALA A 203 15.85 7.01 -19.63
N SER A 204 14.95 7.72 -18.95
CA SER A 204 14.23 8.85 -19.54
C SER A 204 15.19 9.97 -19.96
N ILE A 205 16.16 10.30 -19.10
CA ILE A 205 17.17 11.33 -19.39
C ILE A 205 18.08 10.87 -20.54
N ALA A 206 18.56 9.62 -20.48
CA ALA A 206 19.44 9.06 -21.50
C ALA A 206 18.76 8.99 -22.88
N ILE A 207 17.49 8.55 -22.93
CA ILE A 207 16.70 8.55 -24.16
C ILE A 207 16.58 9.98 -24.66
N GLY A 208 16.18 10.94 -23.82
CA GLY A 208 16.02 12.36 -24.19
C GLY A 208 17.28 12.96 -24.81
N ALA A 209 18.44 12.74 -24.19
CA ALA A 209 19.74 13.16 -24.75
C ALA A 209 20.04 12.46 -26.08
N GLY A 210 19.77 11.16 -26.20
CA GLY A 210 19.94 10.40 -27.44
C GLY A 210 19.07 10.92 -28.59
N ILE A 211 17.84 11.37 -28.30
CA ILE A 211 16.96 12.03 -29.28
C ILE A 211 17.62 13.29 -29.82
N ASP A 212 18.12 14.15 -28.93
CA ASP A 212 18.71 15.43 -29.29
C ASP A 212 19.93 15.25 -30.22
N TYR A 213 20.86 14.37 -29.84
CA TYR A 213 22.00 14.01 -30.68
C TYR A 213 21.59 13.44 -32.04
N THR A 214 20.54 12.60 -32.06
CA THR A 214 20.01 12.02 -33.30
C THR A 214 19.45 13.09 -34.23
N ILE A 215 18.68 14.05 -33.71
CA ILE A 215 18.12 15.15 -34.51
C ILE A 215 19.25 16.00 -35.10
N HIS A 216 20.25 16.34 -34.29
CA HIS A 216 21.42 17.08 -34.75
C HIS A 216 22.21 16.32 -35.81
N PHE A 217 22.41 15.01 -35.63
CA PHE A 217 23.10 14.15 -36.59
C PHE A 217 22.36 14.09 -37.93
N VAL A 218 21.05 13.83 -37.93
CA VAL A 218 20.23 13.76 -39.15
C VAL A 218 20.19 15.11 -39.87
N SER A 219 20.09 16.21 -39.12
CA SER A 219 20.13 17.57 -39.67
C SER A 219 21.45 17.85 -40.38
N ARG A 220 22.58 17.52 -39.74
CA ARG A 220 23.92 17.73 -40.30
C ARG A 220 24.19 16.84 -41.52
N TYR A 221 23.85 15.55 -41.43
CA TYR A 221 24.00 14.61 -42.55
C TYR A 221 23.27 15.07 -43.81
N LYS A 222 22.06 15.62 -43.64
CA LYS A 222 21.28 16.15 -44.75
C LYS A 222 21.84 17.46 -45.32
N ASN A 223 22.43 18.31 -44.48
CA ASN A 223 23.10 19.52 -44.95
C ASN A 223 24.36 19.20 -45.76
N GLU A 224 25.12 18.17 -45.37
CA GLU A 224 26.30 17.70 -46.11
C GLU A 224 25.92 17.07 -47.46
N LEU A 225 24.79 16.35 -47.55
CA LEU A 225 24.28 15.80 -48.83
C LEU A 225 23.70 16.86 -49.80
N LYS A 226 23.45 18.08 -49.33
CA LYS A 226 22.97 19.20 -50.17
C LYS A 226 24.10 20.11 -50.66
N SER A 227 25.32 19.92 -50.17
CA SER A 227 26.53 20.60 -50.65
C SER A 227 27.29 19.75 -51.65
#